data_AF-A0A3B9JE27-F1
#
_entry.id   AF-A0A3B9JE27-F1
#
_cell.length_a   1.000
_cell.length_b   1.000
_cell.length_c   1.000
_cell.angle_alpha   90.00
_cell.angle_beta   90.00
_cell.angle_gamma   90.00
#
_symmetry.space_group_name_H-M   'P 1'
#
loop_
_entity.id
_entity.type
_entity.pdbx_description
1 polymer ?
#
loop_
_entity_poly.entity_id
_entity_poly.type
_entity_poly.pdbx_seq_one_letter_code
_entity_poly.pdbx_strand_id
1 'polypeptide(L)'
;MPDCIYRRSQTGSLLYPQGIFDSQNPRDQAVIDEIVNLLSARINQYDVLVCPLTIGGHVDHLVVRAALERLGRPLWYYADIPYFFREPEYLPEKAQGLVAKNFYVSAEGLQAWQESIAAHKSQISILFDDEADMRQKIREYAQKFDALRLWEREQTA
;
A
#
# COMPACT_ATOMS: atom_id res chain seq x y z
N MET A 1 15.78 0.56 -6.94
CA MET A 1 15.63 -0.23 -5.71
C MET A 1 14.95 -1.56 -6.01
N PRO A 2 15.50 -2.71 -5.60
CA PRO A 2 14.91 -4.02 -5.87
C PRO A 2 13.80 -4.40 -4.88
N ASP A 3 12.85 -5.22 -5.33
CA ASP A 3 11.83 -5.89 -4.50
C ASP A 3 12.46 -6.71 -3.36
N CYS A 4 11.78 -6.83 -2.22
CA CYS A 4 12.25 -7.56 -1.04
C CYS A 4 12.76 -8.98 -1.31
N ILE A 5 12.18 -9.70 -2.27
CA ILE A 5 12.64 -11.07 -2.60
C ILE A 5 14.05 -11.10 -3.20
N TYR A 6 14.54 -9.96 -3.71
CA TYR A 6 15.87 -9.82 -4.29
C TYR A 6 16.85 -9.08 -3.38
N ARG A 7 16.40 -8.55 -2.24
CA ARG A 7 17.26 -7.80 -1.32
C ARG A 7 18.22 -8.74 -0.59
N ARG A 8 19.50 -8.37 -0.59
CA ARG A 8 20.60 -9.18 -0.04
C ARG A 8 21.46 -8.37 0.93
N SER A 9 22.06 -9.07 1.90
CA SER A 9 23.13 -8.53 2.73
C SER A 9 24.40 -8.28 1.89
N GLN A 10 25.37 -7.57 2.47
CA GLN A 10 26.70 -7.40 1.86
C GLN A 10 27.42 -8.74 1.60
N THR A 11 27.09 -9.78 2.38
CA THR A 11 27.61 -11.14 2.21
C THR A 11 26.82 -11.97 1.19
N GLY A 12 25.82 -11.38 0.52
CA GLY A 12 25.03 -12.03 -0.54
C GLY A 12 23.83 -12.85 -0.05
N SER A 13 23.64 -13.00 1.26
CA SER A 13 22.49 -13.72 1.84
C SER A 13 21.20 -12.94 1.65
N LEU A 14 20.07 -13.61 1.40
CA LEU A 14 18.76 -12.96 1.33
C LEU A 14 18.46 -12.24 2.65
N LEU A 15 17.89 -11.04 2.59
CA LEU A 15 17.45 -10.31 3.78
C LEU A 15 16.19 -10.92 4.40
N TYR A 16 15.34 -11.53 3.58
CA TYR A 16 14.05 -12.10 3.95
C TYR A 16 13.95 -13.59 3.58
N PRO A 17 14.80 -14.47 4.16
CA PRO A 17 14.87 -15.87 3.74
C PRO A 17 13.65 -16.70 4.18
N GLN A 18 12.90 -16.24 5.19
CA GLN A 18 11.75 -16.97 5.76
C GLN A 18 10.40 -16.47 5.24
N GLY A 19 10.38 -15.37 4.47
CA GLY A 19 9.15 -14.75 3.98
C GLY A 19 9.20 -13.23 4.02
N ILE A 20 8.22 -12.63 3.36
CA ILE A 20 8.14 -11.18 3.10
C ILE A 20 7.02 -10.50 3.91
N PHE A 21 6.32 -11.27 4.75
CA PHE A 21 5.29 -10.83 5.69
C PHE A 21 5.84 -10.93 7.12
N ASP A 22 6.83 -10.10 7.41
CA ASP A 22 7.59 -10.11 8.65
C ASP A 22 7.84 -8.67 9.10
N SER A 23 8.40 -8.52 10.29
CA SER A 23 8.96 -7.27 10.78
C SER A 23 10.01 -6.69 9.82
N GLN A 24 10.04 -5.37 9.74
CA GLN A 24 11.04 -4.66 8.95
C GLN A 24 12.46 -4.99 9.42
N ASN A 25 13.32 -5.40 8.49
CA ASN A 25 14.73 -5.62 8.77
C ASN A 25 15.44 -4.27 9.01
N PRO A 26 16.28 -4.10 10.05
CA PRO A 26 17.03 -2.85 10.26
C PRO A 26 17.86 -2.40 9.05
N ARG A 27 18.28 -3.33 8.19
CA ARG A 27 19.01 -3.02 6.95
C ARG A 27 18.16 -2.33 5.89
N ASP A 28 16.84 -2.32 6.05
CA ASP A 28 15.95 -1.58 5.16
C ASP A 28 16.08 -0.06 5.34
N GLN A 29 16.74 0.41 6.40
CA GLN A 29 16.97 1.83 6.59
C GLN A 29 17.63 2.50 5.37
N ALA A 30 18.61 1.83 4.75
CA ALA A 30 19.27 2.33 3.54
C ALA A 30 18.29 2.46 2.35
N VAL A 31 17.34 1.53 2.25
CA VAL A 31 16.27 1.52 1.25
C VAL A 31 15.31 2.68 1.53
N ILE A 32 14.87 2.86 2.78
CA ILE A 32 14.03 4.00 3.17
C ILE A 32 14.72 5.34 2.84
N ASP A 33 16.00 5.49 3.16
CA ASP A 33 16.79 6.70 2.85
C ASP A 33 16.86 6.97 1.34
N GLU A 34 17.06 5.93 0.52
CA GLU A 34 17.07 6.06 -0.94
C GLU A 34 15.72 6.54 -1.49
N ILE A 35 14.59 6.01 -0.99
CA ILE A 35 13.24 6.46 -1.38
C ILE A 35 13.03 7.92 -0.99
N VAL A 36 13.37 8.30 0.24
CA VAL A 36 13.22 9.68 0.74
C VAL A 36 13.99 10.64 -0.15
N ASN A 37 15.26 10.33 -0.47
CA ASN A 37 16.10 11.16 -1.32
C ASN A 37 15.54 11.27 -2.75
N LEU A 38 15.12 10.15 -3.33
CA LEU A 38 14.58 10.10 -4.69
C LEU A 38 13.25 10.87 -4.81
N LEU A 39 12.36 10.72 -3.84
CA LEU A 39 11.07 11.42 -3.84
C LEU A 39 11.27 12.91 -3.57
N SER A 40 12.07 13.29 -2.56
CA SER A 40 12.32 14.70 -2.22
C SER A 40 12.88 15.51 -3.39
N ALA A 41 13.63 14.87 -4.30
CA ALA A 41 14.18 15.51 -5.48
C ALA A 41 13.17 15.66 -6.65
N ARG A 42 12.02 14.98 -6.61
CA ARG A 42 11.08 14.87 -7.74
C ARG A 42 9.69 15.40 -7.46
N ILE A 43 9.25 15.35 -6.21
CA ILE A 43 7.93 15.81 -5.81
C ILE A 43 7.96 17.31 -5.49
N ASN A 44 6.89 18.01 -5.82
CA ASN A 44 6.67 19.41 -5.49
C ASN A 44 5.54 19.55 -4.48
N GLN A 45 5.36 20.76 -3.93
CA GLN A 45 4.39 21.03 -2.86
C GLN A 45 2.91 20.77 -3.21
N TYR A 46 2.56 20.74 -4.50
CA TYR A 46 1.20 20.51 -4.97
C TYR A 46 0.88 19.02 -5.19
N ASP A 47 1.89 18.15 -5.18
CA ASP A 47 1.67 16.72 -5.32
C ASP A 47 0.94 16.14 -4.10
N VAL A 48 -0.07 15.31 -4.36
CA VAL A 48 -0.80 14.56 -3.35
C VAL A 48 -0.12 13.22 -3.16
N LEU A 49 0.25 12.90 -1.92
CA LEU A 49 0.89 11.65 -1.57
C LEU A 49 -0.13 10.69 -0.98
N VAL A 50 -0.15 9.47 -1.51
CA VAL A 50 -1.05 8.40 -1.10
C VAL A 50 -0.21 7.15 -0.81
N CYS A 51 -0.27 6.61 0.41
CA CYS A 51 0.61 5.55 0.88
C CYS A 51 -0.16 4.37 1.53
N PRO A 52 0.43 3.18 1.65
CA PRO A 52 -0.26 2.02 2.24
C PRO A 52 -0.50 2.18 3.74
N LEU A 53 -1.62 1.63 4.23
CA LEU A 53 -1.85 1.40 5.66
C LEU A 53 -0.97 0.26 6.21
N THR A 54 -0.40 -0.57 5.34
CA THR A 54 0.45 -1.75 5.65
C THR A 54 -0.33 -2.92 6.28
N ILE A 55 -1.61 -3.03 5.96
CA ILE A 55 -2.43 -4.21 6.28
C ILE A 55 -1.87 -5.41 5.50
N GLY A 56 -1.76 -6.57 6.15
CA GLY A 56 -1.04 -7.75 5.64
C GLY A 56 0.46 -7.76 5.94
N GLY A 57 1.04 -6.66 6.44
CA GLY A 57 2.40 -6.67 6.99
C GLY A 57 3.54 -6.94 5.97
N HIS A 58 3.33 -6.71 4.68
CA HIS A 58 4.37 -6.89 3.67
C HIS A 58 5.53 -5.91 3.88
N VAL A 59 6.77 -6.40 3.91
CA VAL A 59 7.96 -5.61 4.24
C VAL A 59 8.18 -4.42 3.31
N ASP A 60 7.92 -4.56 2.00
CA ASP A 60 8.00 -3.42 1.07
C ASP A 60 6.95 -2.34 1.39
N HIS A 61 5.74 -2.71 1.83
CA HIS A 61 4.73 -1.73 2.19
C HIS A 61 5.12 -0.98 3.46
N LEU A 62 5.72 -1.68 4.44
CA LEU A 62 6.27 -1.07 5.66
C LEU A 62 7.39 -0.06 5.32
N VAL A 63 8.31 -0.44 4.45
CA VAL A 63 9.40 0.44 3.97
C VAL A 63 8.85 1.67 3.25
N VAL A 64 7.90 1.49 2.33
CA VAL A 64 7.30 2.59 1.58
C VAL A 64 6.57 3.54 2.53
N ARG A 65 5.72 3.04 3.43
CA ARG A 65 5.05 3.89 4.44
C ARG A 65 6.05 4.67 5.28
N ALA A 66 7.09 4.01 5.79
CA ALA A 66 8.12 4.66 6.60
C ALA A 66 8.85 5.77 5.82
N ALA A 67 9.13 5.55 4.53
CA ALA A 67 9.76 6.56 3.68
C ALA A 67 8.85 7.77 3.44
N LEU A 68 7.58 7.54 3.09
CA LEU A 68 6.63 8.64 2.86
C LEU A 68 6.34 9.45 4.12
N GLU A 69 6.23 8.80 5.29
CA GLU A 69 6.02 9.51 6.57
C GLU A 69 7.22 10.40 6.94
N ARG A 70 8.45 10.01 6.56
CA ARG A 70 9.66 10.82 6.78
C ARG A 70 9.74 12.08 5.91
N LEU A 71 8.95 12.18 4.84
CA LEU A 71 8.88 13.40 4.05
C LEU A 71 8.24 14.56 4.81
N GLY A 72 7.53 14.29 5.92
CA GLY A 72 6.92 15.33 6.75
C GLY A 72 5.80 16.10 6.03
N ARG A 73 5.19 15.50 5.00
CA ARG A 73 4.13 16.09 4.19
C ARG A 73 2.77 15.46 4.56
N PRO A 74 1.65 16.14 4.27
CA PRO A 74 0.33 15.52 4.39
C PRO A 74 0.25 14.25 3.54
N LEU A 75 -0.28 13.17 4.13
CA LEU A 75 -0.45 11.87 3.49
C LEU A 75 -1.89 11.42 3.55
N TRP A 76 -2.36 10.86 2.44
CA TRP A 76 -3.48 9.94 2.44
C TRP A 76 -2.97 8.51 2.60
N TYR A 77 -3.73 7.69 3.29
CA TYR A 77 -3.46 6.28 3.48
C TYR A 77 -4.56 5.46 2.82
N TYR A 78 -4.21 4.37 2.13
CA TYR A 78 -5.18 3.44 1.54
C TYR A 78 -5.11 2.08 2.24
N ALA A 79 -6.24 1.35 2.26
CA ALA A 79 -6.26 -0.03 2.72
C ALA A 79 -5.61 -0.95 1.67
N ASP A 80 -4.68 -1.78 2.10
CA ASP A 80 -3.91 -2.66 1.23
C ASP A 80 -4.77 -3.81 0.69
N ILE A 81 -5.28 -3.67 -0.53
CA ILE A 81 -6.10 -4.69 -1.18
C ILE A 81 -5.20 -5.64 -1.97
N PRO A 82 -5.41 -6.98 -1.88
CA PRO A 82 -6.50 -7.66 -1.19
C PRO A 82 -6.19 -8.11 0.25
N TYR A 83 -5.06 -7.74 0.85
CA TYR A 83 -4.73 -8.11 2.23
C TYR A 83 -5.84 -7.72 3.21
N PHE A 84 -6.42 -6.53 3.06
CA PHE A 84 -7.55 -6.06 3.83
C PHE A 84 -8.79 -6.97 3.77
N PHE A 85 -9.00 -7.71 2.67
CA PHE A 85 -10.14 -8.64 2.59
C PHE A 85 -9.95 -9.86 3.49
N ARG A 86 -8.69 -10.26 3.71
CA ARG A 86 -8.32 -11.41 4.56
C ARG A 86 -8.14 -11.02 6.01
N GLU A 87 -7.70 -9.80 6.24
CA GLU A 87 -7.24 -9.28 7.53
C GLU A 87 -7.91 -7.93 7.90
N PRO A 88 -9.25 -7.79 7.78
CA PRO A 88 -9.94 -6.53 8.05
C PRO A 88 -9.83 -6.05 9.51
N GLU A 89 -9.60 -6.97 10.44
CA GLU A 89 -9.47 -6.73 11.87
C GLU A 89 -8.27 -5.86 12.25
N TYR A 90 -7.26 -5.74 11.38
CA TYR A 90 -6.09 -4.88 11.61
C TYR A 90 -6.34 -3.42 11.24
N LEU A 91 -7.44 -3.11 10.54
CA LEU A 91 -7.73 -1.74 10.12
C LEU A 91 -7.79 -0.75 11.30
N PRO A 92 -8.46 -1.03 12.44
CA PRO A 92 -8.50 -0.12 13.57
C PRO A 92 -7.11 0.20 14.14
N GLU A 93 -6.21 -0.79 14.20
CA GLU A 93 -4.82 -0.59 14.65
C GLU A 93 -4.03 0.23 13.62
N LYS A 94 -4.05 -0.18 12.35
CA LYS A 94 -3.24 0.47 11.29
C LYS A 94 -3.67 1.89 10.95
N ALA A 95 -4.95 2.21 11.18
CA ALA A 95 -5.53 3.53 10.97
C ALA A 95 -5.72 4.32 12.28
N GLN A 96 -5.11 3.89 13.40
CA GLN A 96 -5.22 4.60 14.66
C GLN A 96 -4.74 6.06 14.53
N GLY A 97 -5.57 6.99 15.00
CA GLY A 97 -5.29 8.43 14.91
C GLY A 97 -5.49 9.04 13.51
N LEU A 98 -6.05 8.28 12.57
CA LEU A 98 -6.41 8.78 11.24
C LEU A 98 -7.93 8.93 11.10
N VAL A 99 -8.34 9.90 10.27
CA VAL A 99 -9.73 10.16 9.93
C VAL A 99 -10.02 9.61 8.54
N ALA A 100 -11.08 8.81 8.42
CA ALA A 100 -11.51 8.25 7.15
C ALA A 100 -12.26 9.28 6.30
N LYS A 101 -11.98 9.30 5.00
CA LYS A 101 -12.75 10.01 3.97
C LYS A 101 -13.08 9.10 2.81
N ASN A 102 -14.28 9.27 2.28
CA ASN A 102 -14.80 8.54 1.13
C ASN A 102 -14.62 9.39 -0.13
N PHE A 103 -14.03 8.81 -1.17
CA PHE A 103 -13.85 9.39 -2.49
C PHE A 103 -14.74 8.67 -3.49
N TYR A 104 -15.71 9.37 -4.07
CA TYR A 104 -16.64 8.77 -5.03
C TYR A 104 -15.90 8.11 -6.21
N VAL A 105 -16.39 6.95 -6.63
CA VAL A 105 -15.90 6.22 -7.80
C VAL A 105 -17.10 5.97 -8.73
N SER A 106 -17.03 6.49 -9.97
CA SER A 106 -18.07 6.24 -10.97
C SER A 106 -18.07 4.79 -11.46
N ALA A 107 -19.11 4.39 -12.19
CA ALA A 107 -19.16 3.07 -12.80
C ALA A 107 -17.97 2.82 -13.75
N GLU A 108 -17.63 3.82 -14.56
CA GLU A 108 -16.48 3.79 -15.47
C GLU A 108 -15.16 3.75 -14.70
N GLY A 109 -15.06 4.48 -13.58
CA GLY A 109 -13.89 4.45 -12.69
C GLY A 109 -13.67 3.08 -12.06
N LEU A 110 -14.75 2.43 -11.60
CA LEU A 110 -14.69 1.07 -11.06
C LEU A 110 -14.25 0.07 -12.13
N GLN A 111 -14.78 0.19 -13.36
CA GLN A 111 -14.36 -0.65 -14.47
C GLN A 111 -12.87 -0.43 -14.79
N ALA A 112 -12.42 0.81 -14.90
CA ALA A 112 -11.02 1.13 -15.15
C ALA A 112 -10.09 0.58 -14.06
N TRP A 113 -10.52 0.65 -12.79
CA TRP A 113 -9.78 0.07 -11.68
C TRP A 113 -9.64 -1.45 -11.81
N GLN A 114 -10.73 -2.15 -12.11
CA GLN A 114 -10.71 -3.61 -12.34
C GLN A 114 -9.83 -4.00 -13.53
N GLU A 115 -9.93 -3.29 -14.66
CA GLU A 115 -9.07 -3.56 -15.83
C GLU A 115 -7.59 -3.32 -15.53
N SER A 116 -7.27 -2.28 -14.75
CA SER A 116 -5.89 -2.02 -14.31
C SER A 116 -5.35 -3.18 -13.48
N ILE A 117 -6.14 -3.77 -12.59
CA ILE A 117 -5.72 -4.95 -11.81
C ILE A 117 -5.56 -6.16 -12.74
N ALA A 118 -6.52 -6.41 -13.63
CA ALA A 118 -6.51 -7.53 -14.57
C ALA A 118 -5.29 -7.52 -15.52
N ALA A 119 -4.73 -6.34 -15.82
CA ALA A 119 -3.50 -6.22 -16.60
C ALA A 119 -2.29 -6.90 -15.91
N HIS A 120 -2.27 -7.01 -14.59
CA HIS A 120 -1.23 -7.69 -13.81
C HIS A 120 -1.47 -9.21 -13.74
N LYS A 121 -1.57 -9.87 -14.90
CA LYS A 121 -1.95 -11.29 -15.03
C LYS A 121 -1.18 -12.25 -14.13
N SER A 122 0.14 -12.03 -13.94
CA SER A 122 0.97 -12.90 -13.08
C SER A 122 0.62 -12.81 -11.60
N GLN A 123 -0.10 -11.77 -11.17
CA GLN A 123 -0.49 -11.54 -9.77
C GLN A 123 -1.89 -12.04 -9.46
N ILE A 124 -2.76 -12.21 -10.47
CA ILE A 124 -4.17 -12.58 -10.25
C ILE A 124 -4.28 -13.89 -9.47
N SER A 125 -3.65 -14.97 -9.93
CA SER A 125 -3.71 -16.27 -9.26
C SER A 125 -2.89 -16.37 -7.96
N ILE A 126 -2.11 -15.33 -7.65
CA ILE A 126 -1.36 -15.24 -6.38
C ILE A 126 -2.23 -14.56 -5.32
N LEU A 127 -3.02 -13.56 -5.72
CA LEU A 127 -3.71 -12.65 -4.82
C LEU A 127 -5.22 -12.93 -4.71
N PHE A 128 -5.79 -13.57 -5.73
CA PHE A 128 -7.20 -13.89 -5.91
C PHE A 128 -7.36 -15.32 -6.42
N ASP A 129 -8.58 -15.86 -6.36
CA ASP A 129 -8.85 -17.20 -6.89
C ASP A 129 -8.77 -17.20 -8.43
N ASP A 130 -9.38 -16.19 -9.05
CA ASP A 130 -9.30 -15.90 -10.49
C ASP A 130 -9.66 -14.43 -10.77
N GLU A 131 -9.74 -14.04 -12.05
CA GLU A 131 -10.11 -12.67 -12.44
C GLU A 131 -11.56 -12.32 -12.08
N ALA A 132 -12.48 -13.28 -12.10
CA ALA A 132 -13.88 -13.04 -11.75
C ALA A 132 -14.04 -12.78 -10.26
N ASP A 133 -13.35 -13.55 -9.42
CA ASP A 133 -13.22 -13.32 -7.98
C ASP A 133 -12.62 -11.94 -7.68
N MET A 134 -11.53 -11.57 -8.36
CA MET A 134 -10.93 -10.24 -8.25
C MET A 134 -11.95 -9.13 -8.55
N ARG A 135 -12.64 -9.22 -9.69
CA ARG A 135 -13.63 -8.20 -10.09
C ARG A 135 -14.75 -8.10 -9.07
N GLN A 136 -15.27 -9.23 -8.61
CA GLN A 136 -16.36 -9.26 -7.64
C GLN A 136 -15.94 -8.61 -6.31
N LYS A 137 -14.80 -9.00 -5.74
CA LYS A 137 -14.28 -8.43 -4.47
C LYS A 137 -14.03 -6.92 -4.56
N ILE A 138 -13.48 -6.44 -5.68
CA ILE A 138 -13.25 -5.00 -5.90
C ILE A 138 -14.57 -4.23 -6.00
N ARG A 139 -15.58 -4.80 -6.69
CA ARG A 139 -16.93 -4.22 -6.76
C ARG A 139 -17.57 -4.12 -5.38
N GLU A 140 -17.55 -5.20 -4.61
CA GLU A 140 -18.11 -5.24 -3.26
C GLU A 140 -17.46 -4.22 -2.33
N TYR A 141 -16.12 -4.10 -2.41
CA TYR A 141 -15.38 -3.10 -1.64
C TYR A 141 -15.80 -1.67 -2.00
N ALA A 142 -15.89 -1.34 -3.29
CA ALA A 142 -16.32 -0.02 -3.74
C ALA A 142 -17.78 0.29 -3.33
N GLN A 143 -18.68 -0.68 -3.48
CA GLN A 143 -20.10 -0.54 -3.15
C GLN A 143 -20.35 -0.36 -1.65
N LYS A 144 -19.56 -1.02 -0.79
CA LYS A 144 -19.71 -0.90 0.67
C LYS A 144 -19.62 0.53 1.17
N PHE A 145 -18.89 1.39 0.46
CA PHE A 145 -18.67 2.78 0.83
C PHE A 145 -19.22 3.78 -0.19
N ASP A 146 -19.79 3.30 -1.30
CA ASP A 146 -20.09 4.05 -2.53
C ASP A 146 -18.89 4.91 -2.99
N ALA A 147 -17.67 4.43 -2.69
CA ALA A 147 -16.45 5.20 -2.69
C ALA A 147 -15.19 4.34 -2.48
N LEU A 148 -14.04 4.90 -2.85
CA LEU A 148 -12.73 4.52 -2.32
C LEU A 148 -12.53 5.21 -0.97
N ARG A 149 -12.24 4.43 0.08
CA ARG A 149 -11.94 4.98 1.40
C ARG A 149 -10.44 5.21 1.56
N LEU A 150 -10.07 6.44 1.87
CA LEU A 150 -8.71 6.82 2.28
C LEU A 150 -8.75 7.39 3.70
N TRP A 151 -7.60 7.45 4.35
CA TRP A 151 -7.44 8.01 5.69
C TRP A 151 -6.39 9.12 5.66
N GLU A 152 -6.49 10.11 6.53
CA GLU A 152 -5.43 11.10 6.74
C GLU A 152 -5.25 11.38 8.23
N ARG A 153 -4.10 11.92 8.62
CA ARG A 153 -3.95 12.46 9.98
C ARG A 153 -4.81 13.71 10.10
N GLU A 154 -5.54 13.83 11.21
CA GLU A 154 -6.26 15.06 11.50
C GLU A 154 -5.25 16.22 11.58
N GLN A 155 -5.43 17.22 10.72
CA GLN A 155 -4.58 18.41 10.76
C GLN A 155 -4.95 19.18 12.02
N THR A 156 -4.04 19.21 13.00
CA THR A 156 -4.18 20.11 14.14
C THR A 156 -3.98 21.52 13.59
N ALA A 157 -5.03 22.34 13.67
CA ALA A 157 -5.03 23.74 13.26
C ALA A 157 -4.10 24.59 14.13
#